data_AF-A0A2W4IUK1-F1
#
_entry.id   AF-A0A2W4IUK1-F1
#
_cell.length_a   1.000
_cell.length_b   1.000
_cell.length_c   1.000
_cell.angle_alpha   90.00
_cell.angle_beta   90.00
_cell.angle_gamma   90.00
#
_symmetry.space_group_name_H-M   'P 1'
#
loop_
_entity.id
_entity.type
_entity.pdbx_description
1 polymer ?
#
loop_
_entity_poly.entity_id
_entity_poly.type
_entity_poly.pdbx_seq_one_letter_code
_entity_poly.pdbx_strand_id
1 'polypeptide(L)'
;MEGEGETRREQISSIGRGLKQLAKELDIPVIAVSQLSRAPTTRSDCRPRLSDLRESGDLEAVANVVVLMYRPEYYFGPRQGDKDIRGLAEAIIAKNRNGPTGSVELYFRAECARFENLAHEAMRGVA
;
A
#
# COMPACT_ATOMS: atom_id res chain seq x y z
N MET A 1 26.22 30.81 -7.11
CA MET A 1 25.39 30.60 -5.91
C MET A 1 24.63 29.31 -6.13
N GLU A 2 25.21 28.19 -5.71
CA GLU A 2 24.55 26.88 -5.76
C GLU A 2 23.44 26.91 -4.70
N GLY A 3 22.19 26.82 -5.15
CA GLY A 3 21.02 26.93 -4.30
C GLY A 3 21.00 25.84 -3.23
N GLU A 4 20.63 26.25 -2.01
CA GLU A 4 20.39 25.37 -0.87
C GLU A 4 19.61 24.13 -1.29
N GLY A 5 20.12 22.95 -0.91
CA GLY A 5 19.60 21.67 -1.35
C GLY A 5 18.09 21.55 -1.16
N GLU A 6 17.38 21.35 -2.28
CA GLU A 6 15.96 21.06 -2.30
C GLU A 6 15.65 19.96 -1.28
N THR A 7 14.69 20.22 -0.39
CA THR A 7 14.37 19.25 0.65
C THR A 7 13.86 17.97 -0.03
N ARG A 8 14.19 16.81 0.54
CA ARG A 8 13.73 15.51 0.01
C ARG A 8 12.22 15.46 -0.26
N ARG A 9 11.44 16.21 0.52
CA ARG A 9 9.99 16.36 0.32
C ARG A 9 9.66 17.06 -0.99
N GLU A 10 10.29 18.18 -1.29
CA GLU A 10 10.10 18.95 -2.53
C GLU A 10 10.46 18.11 -3.76
N GLN A 11 11.56 17.35 -3.71
CA GLN A 11 11.94 16.42 -4.76
C GLN A 11 10.85 15.36 -5.02
N ILE A 12 10.36 14.71 -3.95
CA ILE A 12 9.28 13.71 -4.04
C ILE A 12 7.99 14.34 -4.59
N SER A 13 7.69 15.57 -4.17
CA SER A 13 6.56 16.37 -4.65
C SER A 13 6.64 16.62 -6.15
N SER A 14 7.82 17.02 -6.63
CA SER A 14 8.10 17.28 -8.03
C SER A 14 7.94 16.02 -8.88
N ILE A 15 8.54 14.90 -8.43
CA ILE A 15 8.40 13.58 -9.09
C ILE A 15 6.93 13.17 -9.16
N GLY A 16 6.18 13.28 -8.05
CA GLY A 16 4.77 12.92 -8.00
C GLY A 16 3.91 13.71 -8.99
N ARG A 17 4.13 15.02 -9.10
CA ARG A 17 3.45 15.87 -10.09
C ARG A 17 3.83 15.48 -11.53
N GLY A 18 5.11 15.24 -11.80
CA GLY A 18 5.59 14.80 -13.11
C GLY A 18 4.96 13.48 -13.55
N LEU A 19 4.92 12.49 -12.65
CA LEU A 19 4.23 11.21 -12.91
C LEU A 19 2.74 11.40 -13.19
N LYS A 20 2.08 12.29 -12.45
CA LYS A 20 0.66 12.58 -12.66
C LYS A 20 0.39 13.27 -13.99
N GLN A 21 1.28 14.17 -14.41
CA GLN A 21 1.21 14.83 -15.71
C GLN A 21 1.44 13.83 -16.83
N LEU A 22 2.49 13.01 -16.75
CA LEU A 22 2.78 11.95 -17.73
C LEU A 22 1.60 10.98 -17.92
N ALA A 23 1.00 10.54 -16.81
CA ALA A 23 -0.17 9.66 -16.84
C ALA A 23 -1.37 10.28 -17.59
N LYS A 24 -1.56 11.61 -17.47
CA LYS A 24 -2.62 12.34 -18.17
C LYS A 24 -2.30 12.58 -19.64
N GLU A 25 -1.05 12.92 -19.95
CA GLU A 25 -0.63 13.22 -21.33
C GLU A 25 -0.64 11.99 -22.21
N LEU A 26 -0.21 10.84 -21.68
CA LEU A 26 -0.15 9.57 -22.42
C LEU A 26 -1.43 8.72 -22.28
N ASP A 27 -2.37 9.14 -21.43
CA ASP A 27 -3.59 8.38 -21.10
C ASP A 27 -3.32 6.93 -20.67
N ILE A 28 -2.34 6.75 -19.79
CA ILE A 28 -1.96 5.43 -19.25
C ILE A 28 -2.01 5.40 -17.72
N PRO A 29 -2.33 4.24 -17.11
CA PRO A 29 -2.21 4.07 -15.68
C PRO A 29 -0.73 4.04 -15.27
N VAL A 30 -0.35 4.90 -14.33
CA VAL A 30 0.99 4.92 -13.73
C VAL A 30 0.90 4.41 -12.30
N ILE A 31 1.68 3.37 -11.99
CA ILE A 31 1.81 2.81 -10.64
C ILE A 31 3.17 3.20 -10.10
N ALA A 32 3.18 3.89 -8.96
CA ALA A 32 4.38 4.19 -8.20
C ALA A 32 4.34 3.43 -6.88
N VAL A 33 5.48 2.88 -6.47
CA VAL A 33 5.64 2.23 -5.18
C VAL A 33 6.36 3.19 -4.25
N SER A 34 5.84 3.36 -3.03
CA SER A 34 6.48 4.16 -1.99
C SER A 34 6.66 3.33 -0.74
N GLN A 35 7.80 3.51 -0.08
CA GLN A 35 8.06 2.92 1.21
C GLN A 35 7.37 3.74 2.31
N LEU A 36 6.69 3.06 3.24
CA LEU A 36 6.10 3.70 4.40
C LEU A 36 7.18 3.99 5.47
N SER A 37 6.91 4.99 6.30
CA SER A 37 7.67 5.17 7.55
C SER A 37 7.52 3.93 8.45
N ARG A 38 8.39 3.81 9.46
CA ARG A 38 8.31 2.74 10.48
C ARG A 38 7.20 2.94 11.51
N ALA A 39 6.45 4.05 11.42
CA ALA A 39 5.38 4.38 12.37
C ALA A 39 4.29 3.31 12.55
N PRO A 40 3.91 2.48 11.55
CA PRO A 40 2.99 1.38 11.77
C PRO A 40 3.46 0.40 12.84
N THR A 41 4.76 0.10 12.92
CA THR A 41 5.27 -0.99 13.78
C THR A 41 5.17 -0.68 15.27
N THR A 42 4.90 0.57 15.65
CA THR A 42 4.73 0.97 17.06
C THR A 42 3.28 0.95 17.50
N ARG A 43 2.33 0.77 16.58
CA ARG A 43 0.90 0.69 16.87
C ARG A 43 0.49 -0.75 17.16
N SER A 44 -0.49 -0.93 18.04
CA SER A 44 -0.98 -2.25 18.44
C SER A 44 -1.55 -3.08 17.28
N ASP A 45 -2.10 -2.42 16.25
CA ASP A 45 -2.66 -3.06 15.06
C ASP A 45 -1.62 -3.28 13.93
N CYS A 46 -0.45 -2.63 14.00
CA CYS A 46 0.55 -2.58 12.94
C CYS A 46 0.02 -2.19 11.55
N ARG A 47 -1.19 -1.60 11.46
CA ARG A 47 -1.93 -1.49 10.20
C ARG A 47 -1.63 -0.17 9.47
N PRO A 48 -1.09 -0.15 8.26
CA PRO A 48 -0.66 1.09 7.60
C PRO A 48 -1.82 2.06 7.34
N ARG A 49 -1.54 3.36 7.42
CA ARG A 49 -2.47 4.49 7.23
C ARG A 49 -1.85 5.53 6.31
N LEU A 50 -2.67 6.43 5.75
CA LEU A 50 -2.18 7.51 4.86
C LEU A 50 -1.12 8.39 5.53
N SER A 51 -1.27 8.70 6.81
CA SER A 51 -0.29 9.46 7.59
C SER A 51 1.12 8.83 7.63
N ASP A 52 1.23 7.53 7.34
CA ASP A 52 2.52 6.83 7.33
C ASP A 52 3.34 7.13 6.06
N LEU A 53 2.73 7.77 5.05
CA LEU A 53 3.38 8.38 3.88
C LEU A 53 4.05 9.73 4.21
N ARG A 54 4.41 10.00 5.47
CA ARG A 54 4.80 11.31 5.99
C ARG A 54 5.93 12.04 5.24
N GLU A 55 6.86 11.32 4.61
CA GLU A 55 7.91 11.92 3.75
C GLU A 55 7.44 12.17 2.31
N SER A 56 6.23 11.74 2.00
CA SER A 56 5.56 11.73 0.70
C SER A 56 4.13 12.24 0.79
N GLY A 57 3.81 13.13 1.75
CA GLY A 57 2.46 13.70 1.88
C GLY A 57 1.95 14.32 0.58
N ASP A 58 2.86 14.82 -0.25
CA ASP A 58 2.55 15.34 -1.58
C ASP A 58 2.16 14.25 -2.58
N LEU A 59 2.70 13.02 -2.44
CA LEU A 59 2.27 11.87 -3.23
C LEU A 59 0.82 11.52 -2.94
N GLU A 60 0.40 11.59 -1.67
CA GLU A 60 -1.00 11.39 -1.31
C GLU A 60 -1.87 12.40 -2.06
N ALA A 61 -1.51 13.68 -2.05
CA ALA A 61 -2.30 14.73 -2.70
C ALA A 61 -2.48 14.48 -4.20
N VAL A 62 -1.41 14.11 -4.92
CA VAL A 62 -1.44 13.90 -6.38
C VAL A 62 -2.06 12.57 -6.81
N ALA A 63 -1.99 11.53 -5.96
CA ALA A 63 -2.51 10.21 -6.28
C ALA A 63 -4.03 10.21 -6.47
N ASN A 64 -4.49 9.44 -7.46
CA ASN A 64 -5.90 9.12 -7.64
C ASN A 64 -6.36 8.02 -6.68
N VAL A 65 -5.54 6.98 -6.55
CA VAL A 65 -5.78 5.82 -5.70
C VAL A 65 -4.52 5.57 -4.87
N VAL A 66 -4.70 5.27 -3.58
CA VAL A 66 -3.62 4.83 -2.70
C VAL A 66 -4.01 3.48 -2.12
N VAL A 67 -3.18 2.47 -2.37
CA VAL A 67 -3.35 1.12 -1.84
C VAL A 67 -2.21 0.84 -0.86
N LEU A 68 -2.56 0.46 0.36
CA LEU A 68 -1.62 0.09 1.42
C LEU A 68 -1.71 -1.43 1.63
N MET A 69 -0.58 -2.12 1.45
CA MET A 69 -0.51 -3.56 1.64
C MET A 69 -0.25 -3.89 3.11
N TYR A 70 -1.00 -4.83 3.65
CA TYR A 70 -0.85 -5.29 5.03
C TYR A 70 -0.86 -6.81 5.10
N ARG A 71 0.03 -7.40 5.91
CA ARG A 71 0.13 -8.84 6.14
C ARG A 71 0.24 -9.09 7.64
N PRO A 72 -0.86 -9.43 8.35
CA PRO A 72 -0.83 -9.58 9.81
C PRO A 72 0.14 -10.68 10.26
N GLU A 73 0.30 -11.76 9.48
CA GLU A 73 1.24 -12.84 9.78
C GLU A 73 2.69 -12.34 9.97
N TYR A 74 3.09 -11.32 9.22
CA TYR A 74 4.44 -10.74 9.32
C TYR A 74 4.69 -10.06 10.67
N TYR A 75 3.65 -9.52 11.32
CA TYR A 75 3.77 -8.77 12.56
C TYR A 75 3.46 -9.60 13.81
N PHE A 76 2.52 -10.54 13.69
CA PHE A 76 1.98 -11.27 14.85
C PHE A 76 2.22 -12.78 14.80
N GLY A 77 2.84 -13.28 13.72
CA GLY A 77 3.01 -14.72 13.49
C GLY A 77 1.74 -15.38 12.92
N PRO A 78 1.71 -16.71 12.81
CA PRO A 78 0.69 -17.43 12.04
C PRO A 78 -0.71 -17.46 12.69
N ARG A 79 -0.86 -17.02 13.93
CA ARG A 79 -2.13 -17.06 14.67
C ARG A 79 -2.43 -15.74 15.34
N GLN A 80 -3.69 -15.32 15.30
CA GLN A 80 -4.21 -14.18 16.04
C GLN A 80 -5.47 -14.62 16.80
N GLY A 81 -5.31 -14.88 18.10
CA GLY A 81 -6.30 -15.62 18.88
C GLY A 81 -6.49 -17.03 18.32
N ASP A 82 -7.74 -17.45 18.12
CA ASP A 82 -8.05 -18.76 17.57
C ASP A 82 -7.90 -18.84 16.04
N LYS A 83 -7.85 -17.69 15.35
CA LYS A 83 -7.79 -17.61 13.89
C LYS A 83 -6.39 -17.92 13.36
N ASP A 84 -6.33 -18.79 12.35
CA ASP A 84 -5.16 -18.97 11.50
C ASP A 84 -5.12 -17.84 10.45
N ILE A 85 -4.02 -17.11 10.42
CA ILE A 85 -3.82 -15.94 9.53
C ILE A 85 -2.68 -16.17 8.54
N ARG A 86 -2.22 -17.42 8.38
CA ARG A 86 -1.18 -17.77 7.41
C ARG A 86 -1.60 -17.39 6.00
N GLY A 87 -0.73 -16.65 5.32
CA GLY A 87 -1.00 -16.14 3.98
C GLY A 87 -2.12 -15.09 3.93
N LEU A 88 -2.71 -14.65 5.05
CA LEU A 88 -3.67 -13.54 4.99
C LEU A 88 -2.93 -12.25 4.59
N ALA A 89 -3.47 -11.58 3.57
CA ALA A 89 -3.03 -10.26 3.16
C ALA A 89 -4.24 -9.36 2.91
N GLU A 90 -4.05 -8.06 3.10
CA GLU A 90 -5.08 -7.05 2.84
C GLU A 90 -4.51 -5.97 1.92
N ALA A 91 -5.25 -5.68 0.85
CA ALA A 91 -5.06 -4.48 0.04
C ALA A 91 -6.03 -3.40 0.54
N ILE A 92 -5.51 -2.42 1.27
CA ILE A 92 -6.30 -1.34 1.88
C ILE A 92 -6.35 -0.17 0.89
N ILE A 93 -7.49 0.04 0.26
CA ILE A 93 -7.77 1.21 -0.58
C ILE A 93 -8.01 2.40 0.34
N ALA A 94 -6.93 3.05 0.75
CA ALA A 94 -6.95 4.13 1.73
C ALA A 94 -7.42 5.47 1.11
N LYS A 95 -7.23 5.63 -0.20
CA LYS A 95 -7.75 6.76 -0.97
C LYS A 95 -8.25 6.28 -2.33
N ASN A 96 -9.39 6.81 -2.75
CA ASN A 96 -9.92 6.64 -4.09
C ASN A 96 -10.68 7.91 -4.49
N ARG A 97 -10.17 8.68 -5.47
CA ARG A 97 -10.80 9.94 -5.88
C ARG A 97 -12.16 9.74 -6.57
N ASN A 98 -12.36 8.59 -7.22
CA ASN A 98 -13.50 8.34 -8.11
C ASN A 98 -14.32 7.12 -7.69
N GLY A 99 -14.27 6.74 -6.41
CA GLY A 99 -14.96 5.55 -5.93
C GLY A 99 -14.78 5.32 -4.43
N PRO A 100 -15.28 4.18 -3.92
CA PRO A 100 -15.21 3.87 -2.50
C PRO A 100 -13.78 3.55 -2.06
N THR A 101 -13.54 3.81 -0.78
CA THR A 101 -12.41 3.24 -0.02
C THR A 101 -12.85 1.93 0.65
N GLY A 102 -11.90 1.14 1.10
CA GLY A 102 -12.18 -0.15 1.75
C GLY A 102 -10.97 -1.05 1.79
N SER A 103 -11.19 -2.32 2.13
CA SER A 103 -10.16 -3.34 2.18
C SER A 103 -10.59 -4.55 1.37
N VAL A 104 -9.65 -5.11 0.62
CA VAL A 104 -9.83 -6.37 -0.12
C VAL A 104 -8.91 -7.40 0.51
N GLU A 105 -9.48 -8.51 0.95
CA GLU A 105 -8.72 -9.65 1.48
C GLU A 105 -8.13 -10.48 0.33
N LEU A 106 -6.88 -10.87 0.50
CA LEU A 106 -6.06 -11.59 -0.46
C LEU A 106 -5.36 -12.75 0.26
N TYR A 107 -4.95 -13.75 -0.52
CA TYR A 107 -4.06 -14.80 -0.06
C TYR A 107 -2.64 -14.56 -0.59
N PHE A 108 -1.65 -14.59 0.28
CA PHE A 108 -0.24 -14.43 -0.05
C PHE A 108 0.49 -15.76 0.05
N ARG A 109 0.92 -16.27 -1.09
CA ARG A 109 1.75 -17.47 -1.20
C ARG A 109 3.21 -17.12 -1.05
N ALA A 110 3.75 -17.37 0.14
CA ALA A 110 5.12 -17.00 0.49
C ALA A 110 6.18 -17.70 -0.38
N GLU A 111 5.94 -18.94 -0.80
CA GLU A 111 6.89 -19.71 -1.62
C GLU A 111 7.22 -19.05 -2.96
N CYS A 112 6.28 -18.27 -3.52
CA CYS A 112 6.42 -17.66 -4.84
C CYS A 112 6.14 -16.15 -4.85
N ALA A 113 6.09 -15.51 -3.67
CA ALA A 113 5.79 -14.09 -3.50
C ALA A 113 4.56 -13.61 -4.31
N ARG A 114 3.48 -14.39 -4.29
CA ARG A 114 2.29 -14.16 -5.12
C ARG A 114 1.08 -13.82 -4.27
N PHE A 115 0.28 -12.86 -4.73
CA PHE A 115 -1.06 -12.59 -4.21
C PHE A 115 -2.11 -13.28 -5.08
N GLU A 116 -3.05 -13.98 -4.46
CA GLU A 116 -4.17 -14.68 -5.07
C GLU A 116 -5.48 -14.21 -4.42
N ASN A 117 -6.60 -14.42 -5.12
CA ASN A 117 -7.92 -14.10 -4.57
C ASN A 117 -8.23 -15.06 -3.42
N LEU A 118 -8.53 -14.53 -2.22
CA LEU A 118 -8.82 -15.37 -1.05
C LEU A 118 -10.04 -16.29 -1.28
N ALA A 119 -11.04 -15.82 -2.03
CA ALA A 119 -12.21 -16.62 -2.40
C ALA A 119 -11.87 -17.86 -3.26
N HIS A 120 -10.75 -17.83 -4.01
CA HIS A 120 -10.33 -18.95 -4.85
C HIS A 120 -9.62 -20.05 -4.04
N GLU A 121 -8.97 -19.70 -2.93
CA GLU A 121 -8.37 -20.66 -1.97
C GLU A 121 -9.42 -21.32 -1.07
N ALA A 122 -10.41 -20.54 -0.60
CA ALA A 122 -11.52 -21.08 0.20
C ALA A 122 -12.29 -22.21 -0.53
N MET A 123 -12.32 -22.19 -1.86
CA MET A 123 -12.91 -23.25 -2.69
C MET A 123 -11.95 -24.43 -2.98
N ARG A 124 -10.64 -24.25 -2.84
CA ARG A 124 -9.64 -25.32 -3.06
C ARG A 124 -9.40 -26.20 -1.83
N GLY A 125 -9.71 -25.71 -0.64
CA GLY A 125 -9.64 -26.50 0.61
C GLY A 125 -10.82 -27.46 0.86
N VAL A 126 -11.73 -27.63 -0.12
CA VAL A 126 -12.91 -28.51 -0.04
C VAL A 126 -12.78 -29.73 -0.99
N ALA A 127 -11.56 -30.12 -1.34
CA ALA A 127 -11.28 -31.33 -2.13
C ALA A 127 -10.60 -32.41 -1.29
#